data_AF-A0A4R0NGY0-F1
#
_entry.id   AF-A0A4R0NGY0-F1
#
_cell.length_a   1.000
_cell.length_b   1.000
_cell.length_c   1.000
_cell.angle_alpha   90.00
_cell.angle_beta   90.00
_cell.angle_gamma   90.00
#
_symmetry.space_group_name_H-M   'P 1'
#
loop_
_entity.id
_entity.type
_entity.pdbx_description
1 polymer ?
#
loop_
_entity_poly.entity_id
_entity_poly.type
_entity_poly.pdbx_seq_one_letter_code
_entity_poly.pdbx_strand_id
1 'polypeptide(L)'
;MTELKSKAAFTDKKFLVTIVFVTSLFMFWGIAISMADVLNKHFQETMSLSKFQSMFVQFAIFGAYGVMGIPAGLFMKRFGYKNGVLLGLSLFSAGAFLFIPAANISSFTFFAIALFVVGCGLSTLETVAHPFVASLGDQRTSDQRINFAQTFNAVGTMLGPIIGGYFLFSGAVEGSTDLTSVKMLYAVIGFVILLVTISFSFVKVPATTDPHVVTVADAGAVNVDVAPDKGLFAHKHFTWAIAAQFFNVGAQVGTWALFINYGHEIMGYTDEQAGYYMGFFFMGAMLAGRIIGTFLMRFVAPNKLLASFAVGNVLMCIIVAQGMGMVSFIALLMVNFFFSIMFPTIFSLGLKNLGSKTQFASSFISMGVVGGALFPLIMGFVADHHGVANAYYTPIICYVIIFMFGYKFYKVKHH
;
A
#
# COMPACT_ATOMS: atom_id res chain seq x y z
N MET A 1 21.48 1.81 34.04
CA MET A 1 20.07 1.35 34.05
C MET A 1 19.07 2.52 34.19
N THR A 2 19.44 3.75 33.79
CA THR A 2 18.69 4.98 34.11
C THR A 2 18.33 5.83 32.88
N GLU A 3 18.60 5.36 31.66
CA GLU A 3 18.28 6.08 30.41
C GLU A 3 17.02 5.57 29.67
N LEU A 4 16.37 4.51 30.16
CA LEU A 4 15.20 3.92 29.50
C LEU A 4 13.87 4.66 29.78
N LYS A 5 13.89 5.78 30.52
CA LYS A 5 12.68 6.53 30.95
C LYS A 5 12.37 7.79 30.15
N SER A 6 13.19 8.19 29.17
CA SER A 6 12.82 9.30 28.28
C SER A 6 11.85 8.81 27.20
N LYS A 7 10.71 9.50 27.03
CA LYS A 7 9.81 9.29 25.88
C LYS A 7 10.60 9.67 24.63
N ALA A 8 10.92 8.68 23.79
CA ALA A 8 11.58 8.93 22.51
C ALA A 8 10.80 9.98 21.71
N ALA A 9 11.50 10.99 21.19
CA ALA A 9 10.90 12.00 20.36
C ALA A 9 10.34 11.37 19.07
N PHE A 10 9.26 11.94 18.52
CA PHE A 10 8.67 11.47 17.27
C PHE A 10 9.69 11.56 16.11
N THR A 11 10.47 12.64 16.07
CA THR A 11 11.52 12.90 15.09
C THR A 11 12.48 13.97 15.63
N ASP A 12 13.78 13.86 15.37
CA ASP A 12 14.73 14.93 15.70
C ASP A 12 14.57 16.14 14.78
N LYS A 13 14.83 17.36 15.28
CA LYS A 13 14.74 18.60 14.47
C LYS A 13 15.56 18.53 13.18
N LYS A 14 16.63 17.72 13.17
CA LYS A 14 17.50 17.47 12.00
C LYS A 14 16.80 16.72 10.86
N PHE A 15 15.79 15.89 11.16
CA PHE A 15 15.05 15.10 10.16
C PHE A 15 13.69 15.71 9.80
N LEU A 16 13.30 16.85 10.38
CA LEU A 16 11.98 17.44 10.20
C LEU A 16 11.71 17.88 8.75
N VAL A 17 12.71 18.43 8.07
CA VAL A 17 12.59 18.78 6.63
C VAL A 17 12.43 17.51 5.79
N THR A 18 13.19 16.46 6.09
CA THR A 18 13.14 15.19 5.36
C THR A 18 11.81 14.46 5.60
N ILE A 19 11.29 14.45 6.83
CA ILE A 19 10.02 13.77 7.12
C ILE A 19 8.83 14.50 6.49
N VAL A 20 8.82 15.84 6.48
CA VAL A 20 7.78 16.63 5.78
C VAL A 20 7.82 16.32 4.30
N PHE A 21 9.01 16.33 3.69
CA PHE A 21 9.15 16.01 2.28
C PHE A 21 8.68 14.59 1.95
N VAL A 22 9.13 13.59 2.72
CA VAL A 22 8.75 12.19 2.48
C VAL A 22 7.26 11.99 2.71
N THR A 23 6.67 12.66 3.70
CA THR A 23 5.22 12.61 3.94
C THR A 23 4.44 13.19 2.76
N SER A 24 4.87 14.32 2.20
CA SER A 24 4.30 14.87 0.97
C SER A 24 4.49 13.92 -0.21
N LEU A 25 5.63 13.23 -0.31
CA LEU A 25 5.87 12.22 -1.33
C LEU A 25 4.87 11.07 -1.24
N PHE A 26 4.55 10.59 -0.03
CA PHE A 26 3.51 9.58 0.20
C PHE A 26 2.13 10.05 -0.27
N MET A 27 1.81 11.34 -0.10
CA MET A 27 0.57 11.94 -0.59
C MET A 27 0.52 11.96 -2.12
N PHE A 28 1.53 12.53 -2.78
CA PHE A 28 1.60 12.59 -4.25
C PHE A 28 1.58 11.20 -4.87
N TRP A 29 2.27 10.26 -4.24
CA TRP A 29 2.27 8.86 -4.64
C TRP A 29 0.87 8.23 -4.52
N GLY A 30 0.13 8.49 -3.42
CA GLY A 30 -1.25 8.03 -3.25
C GLY A 30 -2.21 8.61 -4.30
N ILE A 31 -2.04 9.90 -4.65
CA ILE A 31 -2.79 10.56 -5.74
C ILE A 31 -2.47 9.86 -7.07
N ALA A 32 -1.20 9.67 -7.38
CA ALA A 32 -0.77 9.08 -8.65
C ALA A 32 -1.29 7.65 -8.85
N ILE A 33 -1.25 6.81 -7.81
CA ILE A 33 -1.80 5.44 -7.86
C ILE A 33 -3.28 5.47 -8.16
N SER A 34 -4.03 6.17 -7.33
CA SER A 34 -5.48 6.15 -7.39
C SER A 34 -6.03 6.82 -8.66
N MET A 35 -5.33 7.84 -9.19
CA MET A 35 -5.59 8.34 -10.53
C MET A 35 -5.31 7.27 -11.59
N ALA A 36 -4.15 6.60 -11.53
CA ALA A 36 -3.81 5.54 -12.49
C ALA A 36 -4.85 4.41 -12.51
N ASP A 37 -5.46 4.06 -11.38
CA ASP A 37 -6.52 3.06 -11.29
C ASP A 37 -7.80 3.50 -12.03
N VAL A 38 -8.23 4.76 -11.85
CA VAL A 38 -9.38 5.32 -12.59
C VAL A 38 -9.14 5.30 -14.09
N LEU A 39 -7.93 5.67 -14.51
CA LEU A 39 -7.56 5.75 -15.92
C LEU A 39 -7.50 4.37 -16.54
N ASN A 40 -6.94 3.42 -15.81
CA ASN A 40 -6.87 2.04 -16.25
C ASN A 40 -8.28 1.48 -16.45
N LYS A 41 -9.21 1.71 -15.53
CA LYS A 41 -10.61 1.28 -15.69
C LYS A 41 -11.26 1.91 -16.93
N HIS A 42 -11.15 3.22 -17.08
CA HIS A 42 -11.72 3.93 -18.24
C HIS A 42 -11.11 3.44 -19.56
N PHE A 43 -9.80 3.18 -19.61
CA PHE A 43 -9.15 2.63 -20.79
C PHE A 43 -9.68 1.23 -21.14
N GLN A 44 -9.88 0.36 -20.15
CA GLN A 44 -10.43 -0.99 -20.37
C GLN A 44 -11.85 -0.92 -20.96
N GLU A 45 -12.67 0.02 -20.50
CA GLU A 45 -14.03 0.27 -21.00
C GLU A 45 -14.01 0.83 -22.43
N THR A 46 -13.21 1.87 -22.69
CA THR A 46 -13.10 2.51 -24.01
C THR A 46 -12.55 1.56 -25.08
N MET A 47 -11.63 0.66 -24.70
CA MET A 47 -11.10 -0.37 -25.61
C MET A 47 -11.98 -1.61 -25.70
N SER A 48 -13.10 -1.67 -24.97
CA SER A 48 -14.01 -2.83 -24.92
C SER A 48 -13.26 -4.15 -24.70
N LEU A 49 -12.31 -4.14 -23.75
CA LEU A 49 -11.44 -5.29 -23.53
C LEU A 49 -12.23 -6.52 -23.09
N SER A 50 -11.77 -7.68 -23.54
CA SER A 50 -12.29 -8.96 -23.05
C SER A 50 -11.97 -9.14 -21.57
N LYS A 51 -12.81 -9.92 -20.87
CA LYS A 51 -12.58 -10.26 -19.45
C LYS A 51 -11.18 -10.81 -19.19
N PHE A 52 -10.67 -11.64 -20.11
CA PHE A 52 -9.31 -12.19 -20.03
C PHE A 52 -8.24 -11.08 -20.05
N GLN A 53 -8.37 -10.09 -20.93
CA GLN A 53 -7.45 -8.96 -21.04
C GLN A 53 -7.48 -8.06 -19.79
N SER A 54 -8.66 -7.80 -19.22
CA SER A 54 -8.80 -7.06 -17.96
C SER A 54 -8.15 -7.78 -16.77
N MET A 55 -8.28 -9.11 -16.70
CA MET A 55 -7.59 -9.91 -15.68
C MET A 55 -6.08 -9.96 -15.91
N PHE A 56 -5.63 -10.01 -17.17
CA PHE A 56 -4.21 -9.96 -17.52
C PHE A 56 -3.56 -8.63 -17.11
N VAL A 57 -4.29 -7.51 -17.22
CA VAL A 57 -3.86 -6.20 -16.71
C VAL A 57 -3.59 -6.25 -15.20
N GLN A 58 -4.50 -6.84 -14.42
CA GLN A 58 -4.29 -7.01 -12.98
C GLN A 58 -3.09 -7.92 -12.70
N PHE A 59 -2.99 -9.03 -13.43
CA PHE A 59 -1.83 -9.94 -13.35
C PHE A 59 -0.52 -9.23 -13.67
N ALA A 60 -0.47 -8.32 -14.64
CA ALA A 60 0.73 -7.56 -14.98
C ALA A 60 1.16 -6.64 -13.83
N ILE A 61 0.21 -5.92 -13.21
CA ILE A 61 0.51 -5.03 -12.08
C ILE A 61 1.03 -5.84 -10.88
N PHE A 62 0.29 -6.87 -10.45
CA PHE A 62 0.70 -7.70 -9.31
C PHE A 62 1.97 -8.52 -9.60
N GLY A 63 2.13 -8.99 -10.85
CA GLY A 63 3.33 -9.65 -11.31
C GLY A 63 4.55 -8.75 -11.23
N ALA A 64 4.40 -7.45 -11.52
CA ALA A 64 5.47 -6.47 -11.36
C ALA A 64 5.93 -6.33 -9.90
N TYR A 65 5.01 -6.41 -8.92
CA TYR A 65 5.38 -6.46 -7.48
C TYR A 65 6.23 -7.69 -7.14
N GLY A 66 5.85 -8.85 -7.67
CA GLY A 66 6.62 -10.08 -7.47
C GLY A 66 8.02 -10.03 -8.11
N VAL A 67 8.12 -9.53 -9.34
CA VAL A 67 9.39 -9.51 -10.09
C VAL A 67 10.32 -8.40 -9.61
N MET A 68 9.79 -7.20 -9.36
CA MET A 68 10.61 -6.02 -9.04
C MET A 68 10.96 -5.90 -7.55
N GLY A 69 10.26 -6.61 -6.66
CA GLY A 69 10.57 -6.63 -5.24
C GLY A 69 12.04 -6.96 -4.95
N ILE A 70 12.57 -8.06 -5.51
CA ILE A 70 13.96 -8.51 -5.27
C ILE A 70 14.99 -7.55 -5.89
N PRO A 71 14.91 -7.16 -7.19
CA PRO A 71 15.82 -6.18 -7.79
C PRO A 71 15.83 -4.84 -7.04
N ALA A 72 14.66 -4.34 -6.62
CA ALA A 72 14.57 -3.09 -5.86
C ALA A 72 15.33 -3.17 -4.53
N GLY A 73 15.24 -4.30 -3.82
CA GLY A 73 15.98 -4.52 -2.57
C GLY A 73 17.49 -4.58 -2.77
N LEU A 74 17.93 -5.29 -3.80
CA LEU A 74 19.35 -5.38 -4.17
C LEU A 74 19.91 -4.03 -4.60
N PHE A 75 19.14 -3.25 -5.36
CA PHE A 75 19.52 -1.91 -5.78
C PHE A 75 19.63 -0.97 -4.58
N MET A 76 18.62 -0.97 -3.72
CA MET A 76 18.63 -0.19 -2.47
C MET A 76 19.83 -0.59 -1.58
N LYS A 77 20.16 -1.88 -1.51
CA LYS A 77 21.34 -2.38 -0.78
C LYS A 77 22.68 -1.95 -1.36
N ARG A 78 22.76 -1.59 -2.64
CA ARG A 78 24.01 -1.13 -3.28
C ARG A 78 24.12 0.39 -3.42
N PHE A 79 22.98 1.08 -3.52
CA PHE A 79 22.94 2.50 -3.86
C PHE A 79 22.24 3.37 -2.81
N GLY A 80 21.71 2.79 -1.74
CA GLY A 80 21.05 3.51 -0.64
C GLY A 80 19.58 3.86 -0.90
N TYR A 81 18.90 4.42 0.10
CA TYR A 81 17.47 4.75 0.02
C TYR A 81 17.16 5.85 -1.00
N LYS A 82 17.99 6.90 -1.07
CA LYS A 82 17.77 8.03 -2.00
C LYS A 82 17.68 7.56 -3.45
N ASN A 83 18.66 6.77 -3.87
CA ASN A 83 18.72 6.25 -5.24
C ASN A 83 17.61 5.22 -5.49
N GLY A 84 17.20 4.45 -4.48
CA GLY A 84 16.04 3.56 -4.58
C GLY A 84 14.73 4.32 -4.86
N VAL A 85 14.47 5.43 -4.16
CA VAL A 85 13.28 6.26 -4.42
C VAL A 85 13.35 6.90 -5.81
N LEU A 86 14.52 7.40 -6.22
CA LEU A 86 14.70 7.97 -7.56
C LEU A 86 14.44 6.93 -8.67
N LEU A 87 14.91 5.68 -8.49
CA LEU A 87 14.65 4.59 -9.43
C LEU A 87 13.16 4.32 -9.54
N GLY A 88 12.44 4.23 -8.42
CA GLY A 88 11.00 3.98 -8.40
C GLY A 88 10.20 5.10 -9.08
N LEU A 89 10.50 6.36 -8.78
CA LEU A 89 9.83 7.50 -9.42
C LEU A 89 10.14 7.59 -10.93
N SER A 90 11.38 7.30 -11.32
CA SER A 90 11.80 7.30 -12.73
C SER A 90 11.08 6.20 -13.52
N LEU A 91 10.99 4.98 -12.97
CA LEU A 91 10.24 3.88 -13.59
C LEU A 91 8.75 4.22 -13.72
N PHE A 92 8.15 4.84 -12.70
CA PHE A 92 6.76 5.27 -12.76
C PHE A 92 6.56 6.31 -13.86
N SER A 93 7.38 7.36 -13.92
CA SER A 93 7.31 8.40 -14.94
C SER A 93 7.51 7.83 -16.36
N ALA A 94 8.51 6.95 -16.53
CA ALA A 94 8.74 6.26 -17.79
C ALA A 94 7.54 5.41 -18.23
N GLY A 95 6.95 4.67 -17.30
CA GLY A 95 5.73 3.89 -17.55
C GLY A 95 4.56 4.79 -17.96
N ALA A 96 4.35 5.92 -17.27
CA ALA A 96 3.32 6.91 -17.59
C ALA A 96 3.50 7.49 -19.01
N PHE A 97 4.73 7.83 -19.42
CA PHE A 97 4.99 8.29 -20.79
C PHE A 97 4.78 7.19 -21.84
N LEU A 98 5.01 5.92 -21.48
CA LEU A 98 4.79 4.78 -22.37
C LEU A 98 3.30 4.52 -22.69
N PHE A 99 2.37 5.07 -21.90
CA PHE A 99 0.94 5.03 -22.24
C PHE A 99 0.60 5.88 -23.46
N ILE A 100 1.34 6.97 -23.73
CA ILE A 100 1.08 7.85 -24.87
C ILE A 100 1.20 7.09 -26.21
N PRO A 101 2.33 6.40 -26.51
CA PRO A 101 2.42 5.60 -27.72
C PRO A 101 1.48 4.39 -27.68
N ALA A 102 1.24 3.78 -26.52
CA ALA A 102 0.28 2.66 -26.40
C ALA A 102 -1.14 3.07 -26.83
N ALA A 103 -1.58 4.26 -26.41
CA ALA A 103 -2.88 4.83 -26.76
C ALA A 103 -2.94 5.37 -28.20
N ASN A 104 -1.81 5.73 -28.82
CA ASN A 104 -1.77 6.11 -30.24
C ASN A 104 -1.92 4.91 -31.17
N ILE A 105 -1.34 3.76 -30.80
CA ILE A 105 -1.36 2.53 -31.59
C ILE A 105 -2.58 1.66 -31.22
N SER A 106 -3.34 2.03 -30.18
CA SER A 106 -4.50 1.29 -29.68
C SER A 106 -4.17 -0.19 -29.41
N SER A 107 -2.96 -0.45 -28.92
CA SER A 107 -2.43 -1.81 -28.74
C SER A 107 -2.45 -2.23 -27.29
N PHE A 108 -3.20 -3.30 -26.99
CA PHE A 108 -3.26 -3.90 -25.66
C PHE A 108 -1.89 -4.34 -25.13
N THR A 109 -1.02 -4.87 -25.99
CA THR A 109 0.31 -5.36 -25.56
C THR A 109 1.18 -4.22 -25.05
N PHE A 110 1.21 -3.09 -25.77
CA PHE A 110 1.96 -1.91 -25.32
C PHE A 110 1.39 -1.32 -24.03
N PHE A 111 0.06 -1.34 -23.89
CA PHE A 111 -0.61 -0.92 -22.67
C PHE A 111 -0.24 -1.82 -21.47
N ALA A 112 -0.24 -3.13 -21.65
CA ALA A 112 0.16 -4.08 -20.62
C ALA A 112 1.64 -3.91 -20.22
N ILE A 113 2.53 -3.65 -21.18
CA ILE A 113 3.94 -3.34 -20.90
C ILE A 113 4.07 -2.02 -20.11
N ALA A 114 3.35 -0.97 -20.51
CA ALA A 114 3.36 0.32 -19.80
C ALA A 114 2.88 0.16 -18.35
N LEU A 115 1.78 -0.57 -18.13
CA LEU A 115 1.28 -0.91 -16.80
C LEU A 115 2.28 -1.73 -15.99
N PHE A 116 2.95 -2.70 -16.61
CA PHE A 116 3.98 -3.49 -15.94
C PHE A 116 5.14 -2.61 -15.47
N VAL A 117 5.60 -1.67 -16.30
CA VAL A 117 6.66 -0.71 -15.94
C VAL A 117 6.23 0.21 -14.81
N VAL A 118 4.98 0.72 -14.84
CA VAL A 118 4.41 1.49 -13.72
C VAL A 118 4.34 0.65 -12.44
N GLY A 119 3.90 -0.62 -12.54
CA GLY A 119 3.88 -1.58 -11.44
C GLY A 119 5.28 -1.83 -10.84
N CYS A 120 6.32 -1.89 -11.68
CA CYS A 120 7.70 -2.00 -11.21
C CYS A 120 8.14 -0.74 -10.44
N GLY A 121 7.78 0.44 -10.94
CA GLY A 121 8.03 1.70 -10.23
C GLY A 121 7.34 1.74 -8.87
N LEU A 122 6.07 1.35 -8.84
CA LEU A 122 5.26 1.22 -7.63
C LEU A 122 5.87 0.29 -6.58
N SER A 123 6.18 -0.94 -6.99
CA SER A 123 6.82 -1.93 -6.14
C SER A 123 8.16 -1.44 -5.58
N THR A 124 8.94 -0.73 -6.39
CA THR A 124 10.21 -0.14 -5.97
C THR A 124 9.99 0.93 -4.91
N LEU A 125 9.04 1.83 -5.12
CA LEU A 125 8.70 2.88 -4.15
C LEU A 125 8.22 2.29 -2.83
N GLU A 126 7.34 1.29 -2.84
CA GLU A 126 6.89 0.63 -1.62
C GLU A 126 8.03 -0.03 -0.85
N THR A 127 8.89 -0.72 -1.58
CA THR A 127 10.05 -1.42 -1.02
C THR A 127 11.03 -0.45 -0.35
N VAL A 128 11.16 0.78 -0.86
CA VAL A 128 12.17 1.74 -0.38
C VAL A 128 11.59 2.74 0.61
N ALA A 129 10.35 3.20 0.42
CA ALA A 129 9.78 4.31 1.17
C ALA A 129 9.50 3.96 2.65
N HIS A 130 8.99 2.75 2.92
CA HIS A 130 8.72 2.30 4.29
C HIS A 130 9.98 2.21 5.16
N PRO A 131 11.05 1.50 4.76
CA PRO A 131 12.28 1.46 5.55
C PRO A 131 12.98 2.82 5.58
N PHE A 132 12.81 3.66 4.56
CA PHE A 132 13.31 5.03 4.58
C PHE A 132 12.62 5.89 5.66
N VAL A 133 11.29 5.85 5.79
CA VAL A 133 10.59 6.54 6.87
C VAL A 133 10.95 5.97 8.25
N ALA A 134 11.12 4.65 8.33
CA ALA A 134 11.55 4.00 9.57
C ALA A 134 12.92 4.51 10.04
N SER A 135 13.87 4.76 9.12
CA SER A 135 15.22 5.21 9.45
C SER A 135 15.32 6.70 9.79
N LEU A 136 14.27 7.50 9.59
CA LEU A 136 14.22 8.94 9.92
C LEU A 136 13.97 9.22 11.41
N GLY A 137 14.74 8.60 12.31
CA GLY A 137 14.71 8.84 13.75
C GLY A 137 14.80 7.56 14.59
N ASP A 138 14.49 7.67 15.89
CA ASP A 138 14.56 6.55 16.85
C ASP A 138 13.68 5.36 16.40
N GLN A 139 14.23 4.15 16.43
CA GLN A 139 13.55 2.91 16.08
C GLN A 139 12.29 2.65 16.92
N ARG A 140 12.22 3.16 18.16
CA ARG A 140 11.05 3.01 19.05
C ARG A 140 9.79 3.68 18.51
N THR A 141 9.94 4.75 17.73
CA THR A 141 8.84 5.52 17.12
C THR A 141 8.69 5.25 15.62
N SER A 142 9.43 4.28 15.07
CA SER A 142 9.38 3.90 13.65
C SER A 142 7.97 3.54 13.16
N ASP A 143 7.20 2.77 13.95
CA ASP A 143 5.84 2.37 13.56
C ASP A 143 4.90 3.57 13.45
N GLN A 144 5.04 4.53 14.36
CA GLN A 144 4.23 5.75 14.38
C GLN A 144 4.57 6.64 13.18
N ARG A 145 5.86 6.78 12.83
CA ARG A 145 6.28 7.56 11.66
C ARG A 145 5.77 6.95 10.35
N ILE A 146 5.87 5.62 10.18
CA ILE A 146 5.36 4.94 8.99
C ILE A 146 3.84 5.13 8.89
N ASN A 147 3.09 4.91 9.97
CA ASN A 147 1.63 5.07 9.98
C ASN A 147 1.21 6.53 9.72
N PHE A 148 1.96 7.50 10.27
CA PHE A 148 1.74 8.92 10.01
C PHE A 148 1.95 9.27 8.53
N ALA A 149 3.07 8.86 7.93
CA ALA A 149 3.32 9.07 6.50
C ALA A 149 2.24 8.41 5.62
N GLN A 150 1.80 7.21 6.01
CA GLN A 150 0.72 6.49 5.34
C GLN A 150 -0.65 7.16 5.51
N THR A 151 -0.86 7.98 6.53
CA THR A 151 -2.11 8.76 6.64
C THR A 151 -2.24 9.75 5.49
N PHE A 152 -1.15 10.42 5.11
CA PHE A 152 -1.11 11.32 3.95
C PHE A 152 -1.26 10.59 2.63
N ASN A 153 -0.76 9.35 2.54
CA ASN A 153 -1.04 8.48 1.41
C ASN A 153 -2.53 8.20 1.25
N ALA A 154 -3.25 7.89 2.34
CA ALA A 154 -4.70 7.69 2.29
C ALA A 154 -5.46 8.95 1.87
N VAL A 155 -5.03 10.13 2.32
CA VAL A 155 -5.58 11.41 1.80
C VAL A 155 -5.37 11.51 0.29
N GLY A 156 -4.16 11.18 -0.18
CA GLY A 156 -3.87 11.17 -1.61
C GLY A 156 -4.74 10.19 -2.40
N THR A 157 -4.95 8.98 -1.89
CA THR A 157 -5.82 7.95 -2.48
C THR A 157 -7.28 8.38 -2.53
N MET A 158 -7.74 9.20 -1.58
CA MET A 158 -9.10 9.76 -1.60
C MET A 158 -9.24 10.91 -2.63
N LEU A 159 -8.20 11.74 -2.77
CA LEU A 159 -8.20 12.87 -3.70
C LEU A 159 -7.99 12.44 -5.16
N GLY A 160 -7.20 11.40 -5.40
CA GLY A 160 -6.82 11.01 -6.76
C GLY A 160 -8.00 10.66 -7.66
N PRO A 161 -8.99 9.84 -7.25
CA PRO A 161 -10.16 9.56 -8.08
C PRO A 161 -11.01 10.80 -8.37
N ILE A 162 -11.09 11.74 -7.42
CA ILE A 162 -11.81 13.01 -7.60
C ILE A 162 -11.12 13.86 -8.67
N ILE A 163 -9.80 14.02 -8.56
CA ILE A 163 -9.00 14.78 -9.53
C ILE A 163 -9.02 14.09 -10.90
N GLY A 164 -8.81 12.77 -10.93
CA GLY A 164 -8.81 11.96 -12.15
C GLY A 164 -10.16 11.99 -12.87
N GLY A 165 -11.26 11.83 -12.13
CA GLY A 165 -12.61 11.97 -12.66
C GLY A 165 -12.86 13.36 -13.22
N TYR A 166 -12.55 14.42 -12.46
CA TYR A 166 -12.71 15.80 -12.94
C TYR A 166 -12.02 16.02 -14.28
N PHE A 167 -10.73 15.66 -14.40
CA PHE A 167 -10.01 15.87 -15.66
C PHE A 167 -10.48 14.96 -16.81
N LEU A 168 -10.85 13.71 -16.53
CA LEU A 168 -11.37 12.78 -17.54
C LEU A 168 -12.71 13.28 -18.10
N PHE A 169 -13.61 13.75 -17.24
CA PHE A 169 -14.95 14.19 -17.62
C PHE A 169 -14.99 15.65 -18.10
N SER A 170 -14.08 16.53 -17.67
CA SER A 170 -14.03 17.93 -18.10
C SER A 170 -13.61 18.13 -19.56
N GLY A 171 -13.00 17.12 -20.18
CA GLY A 171 -12.57 17.14 -21.59
C GLY A 171 -13.32 16.16 -22.50
N ALA A 172 -14.28 15.38 -21.96
CA ALA A 172 -15.04 14.41 -22.72
C ALA A 172 -16.17 15.11 -23.50
N VAL A 173 -16.09 15.09 -24.83
CA VAL A 173 -17.25 15.35 -25.68
C VAL A 173 -18.07 14.06 -25.70
N GLU A 174 -19.33 14.09 -25.24
CA GLU A 174 -20.21 12.91 -25.25
C GLU A 174 -20.21 12.26 -26.64
N GLY A 175 -19.82 10.98 -26.72
CA GLY A 175 -19.81 10.20 -27.94
C GLY A 175 -18.48 10.13 -28.72
N SER A 176 -17.39 10.76 -28.26
CA SER A 176 -16.08 10.57 -28.90
C SER A 176 -15.34 9.34 -28.35
N THR A 177 -14.85 8.47 -29.23
CA THR A 177 -13.94 7.35 -28.91
C THR A 177 -12.50 7.82 -28.68
N ASP A 178 -12.31 9.10 -28.35
CA ASP A 178 -11.01 9.74 -28.43
C ASP A 178 -10.21 9.51 -27.14
N LEU A 179 -9.15 8.69 -27.25
CA LEU A 179 -8.20 8.45 -26.16
C LEU A 179 -7.35 9.69 -25.82
N THR A 180 -7.57 10.84 -26.46
CA THR A 180 -6.84 12.09 -26.20
C THR A 180 -6.93 12.52 -24.74
N SER A 181 -8.09 12.39 -24.07
CA SER A 181 -8.23 12.72 -22.65
C SER A 181 -7.32 11.84 -21.77
N VAL A 182 -7.23 10.55 -22.08
CA VAL A 182 -6.37 9.59 -21.36
C VAL A 182 -4.88 9.92 -21.60
N LYS A 183 -4.50 10.23 -22.85
CA LYS A 183 -3.13 10.60 -23.22
C LYS A 183 -2.67 11.85 -22.47
N MET A 184 -3.48 12.90 -22.50
CA MET A 184 -3.19 14.17 -21.81
C MET A 184 -3.02 13.95 -20.32
N LEU A 185 -3.86 13.11 -19.71
CA LEU A 185 -3.78 12.86 -18.29
C LEU A 185 -2.54 12.05 -17.88
N TYR A 186 -2.20 10.98 -18.61
CA TYR A 186 -0.96 10.24 -18.38
C TYR A 186 0.28 11.11 -18.61
N ALA A 187 0.24 12.02 -19.58
CA ALA A 187 1.31 13.00 -19.80
C ALA A 187 1.48 13.95 -18.60
N VAL A 188 0.36 14.48 -18.06
CA VAL A 188 0.38 15.33 -16.86
C VAL A 188 0.91 14.56 -15.65
N ILE A 189 0.43 13.34 -15.41
CA ILE A 189 0.91 12.49 -14.30
C ILE A 189 2.41 12.22 -14.46
N GLY A 190 2.84 11.80 -15.66
CA GLY A 190 4.24 11.53 -15.96
C GLY A 190 5.14 12.75 -15.73
N PHE A 191 4.68 13.94 -16.12
CA PHE A 191 5.38 15.20 -15.94
C PHE A 191 5.45 15.63 -14.47
N VAL A 192 4.34 15.54 -13.72
CA VAL A 192 4.30 15.86 -12.29
C VAL A 192 5.26 14.95 -11.51
N ILE A 193 5.25 13.65 -11.81
CA ILE A 193 6.14 12.68 -11.15
C ILE A 193 7.60 12.92 -11.54
N LEU A 194 7.86 13.30 -12.79
CA LEU A 194 9.20 13.71 -13.22
C LEU A 194 9.68 14.94 -12.45
N LEU A 195 8.84 15.95 -12.26
CA LEU A 195 9.18 17.14 -11.45
C LEU A 195 9.47 16.77 -9.99
N VAL A 196 8.67 15.86 -9.41
CA VAL A 196 8.91 15.33 -8.06
C VAL A 196 10.24 14.57 -8.01
N THR A 197 10.56 13.79 -9.04
CA THR A 197 11.85 13.07 -9.16
C THR A 197 13.02 14.04 -9.20
N ILE A 198 12.94 15.08 -10.04
CA ILE A 198 13.98 16.10 -10.17
C ILE A 198 14.14 16.85 -8.84
N SER A 199 13.04 17.27 -8.23
CA SER A 199 13.06 17.96 -6.94
C SER A 199 13.68 17.10 -5.85
N PHE A 200 13.34 15.80 -5.80
CA PHE A 200 13.93 14.86 -4.85
C PHE A 200 15.42 14.61 -5.09
N SER A 201 15.89 14.69 -6.34
CA SER A 201 17.31 14.55 -6.66
C SER A 201 18.18 15.62 -5.97
N PHE A 202 17.63 16.83 -5.76
CA PHE A 202 18.30 17.93 -5.07
C PHE A 202 18.21 17.86 -3.53
N VAL A 203 17.30 17.04 -2.98
CA VAL A 203 17.17 16.86 -1.53
C VAL A 203 18.40 16.11 -1.00
N LYS A 204 19.09 16.73 -0.02
CA LYS A 204 20.20 16.10 0.69
C LYS A 204 19.65 15.20 1.80
N VAL A 205 19.79 13.90 1.61
CA VAL A 205 19.42 12.87 2.58
C VAL A 205 20.58 12.74 3.60
N PRO A 206 20.34 12.85 4.92
CA PRO A 206 21.41 12.81 5.92
C PRO A 206 22.18 11.48 5.94
N ALA A 207 23.50 11.51 6.12
CA ALA A 207 24.36 10.31 6.08
C ALA A 207 23.97 9.21 7.08
N THR A 208 23.35 9.57 8.21
CA THR A 208 22.86 8.62 9.24
C THR A 208 21.69 7.75 8.77
N THR A 209 21.10 8.07 7.63
CA THR A 209 20.02 7.27 7.03
C THR A 209 20.53 6.35 5.93
N ASP A 210 21.80 6.46 5.51
CA ASP A 210 22.36 5.60 4.48
C ASP A 210 22.84 4.27 5.10
N PRO A 211 22.28 3.13 4.70
CA PRO A 211 22.68 1.82 5.21
C PRO A 211 24.13 1.43 4.85
N HIS A 212 24.81 2.19 3.98
CA HIS A 212 26.24 2.03 3.66
C HIS A 212 27.16 2.73 4.66
N VAL A 213 26.65 3.68 5.44
CA VAL A 213 27.42 4.37 6.47
C VAL A 213 27.22 3.59 7.77
N VAL A 214 27.89 2.43 7.87
CA VAL A 214 27.99 1.70 9.14
C VAL A 214 29.00 2.43 10.02
N THR A 215 28.61 3.58 10.58
CA THR A 215 29.35 4.14 11.71
C THR A 215 28.93 3.38 12.97
N VAL A 216 29.86 2.57 13.47
CA VAL A 216 29.80 1.73 14.69
C VAL A 216 29.58 2.56 15.99
N ALA A 217 29.26 3.85 15.90
CA ALA A 217 29.34 4.81 17.00
C ALA A 217 28.01 5.36 17.54
N ASP A 218 26.84 4.95 17.02
CA ASP A 218 25.53 5.40 17.56
C ASP A 218 24.68 4.20 18.01
N ALA A 219 25.06 3.62 19.16
CA ALA A 219 24.40 2.47 19.79
C ALA A 219 22.95 2.73 20.29
N GLY A 220 22.39 3.93 20.06
CA GLY A 220 21.05 4.31 20.49
C GLY A 220 20.01 4.53 19.38
N ALA A 221 20.43 4.63 18.11
CA ALA A 221 19.55 5.15 17.03
C ALA A 221 19.34 4.21 15.83
N VAL A 222 20.15 3.16 15.68
CA VAL A 222 20.16 2.32 14.48
C VAL A 222 19.52 0.96 14.77
N ASN A 223 18.70 0.47 13.84
CA ASN A 223 18.18 -0.90 13.82
C ASN A 223 19.36 -1.88 13.90
N VAL A 224 19.71 -2.36 15.09
CA VAL A 224 20.85 -3.27 15.28
C VAL A 224 20.40 -4.69 14.90
N ASP A 225 21.15 -5.37 14.04
CA ASP A 225 20.92 -6.80 13.77
C ASP A 225 21.33 -7.58 15.02
N VAL A 226 20.33 -8.11 15.74
CA VAL A 226 20.54 -8.79 17.03
C VAL A 226 20.96 -10.25 16.82
N ALA A 227 21.01 -10.75 15.57
CA ALA A 227 21.53 -12.09 15.24
C ALA A 227 22.14 -12.12 13.82
N PRO A 228 23.35 -11.57 13.63
CA PRO A 228 23.99 -11.46 12.32
C PRO A 228 24.18 -12.80 11.60
N ASP A 229 24.40 -13.90 12.35
CA ASP A 229 24.66 -15.25 11.80
C ASP A 229 23.42 -15.99 11.29
N LYS A 230 22.20 -15.50 11.58
CA LYS A 230 20.96 -16.13 11.11
C LYS A 230 20.57 -15.60 9.73
N GLY A 231 20.28 -16.51 8.79
CA GLY A 231 19.70 -16.17 7.49
C GLY A 231 18.35 -15.48 7.65
N LEU A 232 17.97 -14.61 6.71
CA LEU A 232 16.77 -13.76 6.80
C LEU A 232 15.48 -14.56 7.07
N PHE A 233 15.31 -15.72 6.42
CA PHE A 233 14.16 -16.61 6.60
C PHE A 233 14.16 -17.41 7.92
N ALA A 234 15.27 -17.44 8.65
CA ALA A 234 15.34 -18.06 9.97
C ALA A 234 14.67 -17.19 11.05
N HIS A 235 14.47 -15.90 10.77
CA HIS A 235 13.73 -15.00 11.64
C HIS A 235 12.23 -15.25 11.49
N LYS A 236 11.65 -16.00 12.44
CA LYS A 236 10.22 -16.33 12.43
C LYS A 236 9.32 -15.08 12.33
N HIS A 237 9.68 -13.97 12.97
CA HIS A 237 8.89 -12.73 12.87
C HIS A 237 8.83 -12.20 11.43
N PHE A 238 9.92 -12.30 10.68
CA PHE A 238 9.99 -11.86 9.30
C PHE A 238 9.18 -12.76 8.35
N THR A 239 9.34 -14.08 8.46
CA THR A 239 8.59 -15.04 7.62
C THR A 239 7.08 -14.92 7.86
N TRP A 240 6.67 -14.73 9.11
CA TRP A 240 5.27 -14.47 9.44
C TRP A 240 4.79 -13.08 9.00
N ALA A 241 5.66 -12.08 8.91
CA ALA A 241 5.30 -10.76 8.37
C ALA A 241 5.02 -10.83 6.86
N ILE A 242 5.80 -11.62 6.09
CA ILE A 242 5.52 -11.86 4.67
C ILE A 242 4.14 -12.50 4.51
N ALA A 243 3.87 -13.58 5.27
CA ALA A 243 2.58 -14.24 5.24
C ALA A 243 1.45 -13.27 5.63
N ALA A 244 1.57 -12.57 6.76
CA ALA A 244 0.58 -11.60 7.22
C ALA A 244 0.31 -10.53 6.17
N GLN A 245 1.34 -10.01 5.50
CA GLN A 245 1.19 -9.01 4.45
C GLN A 245 0.47 -9.57 3.22
N PHE A 246 0.80 -10.80 2.81
CA PHE A 246 0.14 -11.49 1.70
C PHE A 246 -1.36 -11.66 1.93
N PHE A 247 -1.73 -12.18 3.10
CA PHE A 247 -3.14 -12.32 3.47
C PHE A 247 -3.83 -10.97 3.70
N ASN A 248 -3.10 -9.97 4.20
CA ASN A 248 -3.62 -8.62 4.42
C ASN A 248 -4.01 -7.94 3.10
N VAL A 249 -3.12 -7.92 2.11
CA VAL A 249 -3.42 -7.33 0.80
C VAL A 249 -4.49 -8.14 0.08
N GLY A 250 -4.46 -9.46 0.19
CA GLY A 250 -5.51 -10.31 -0.37
C GLY A 250 -6.91 -9.99 0.17
N ALA A 251 -7.04 -9.88 1.50
CA ALA A 251 -8.30 -9.49 2.14
C ALA A 251 -8.74 -8.07 1.74
N GLN A 252 -7.79 -7.14 1.60
CA GLN A 252 -8.07 -5.76 1.18
C GLN A 252 -8.72 -5.71 -0.19
N VAL A 253 -8.02 -6.24 -1.19
CA VAL A 253 -8.46 -6.15 -2.59
C VAL A 253 -9.77 -6.91 -2.77
N GLY A 254 -9.93 -8.07 -2.11
CA GLY A 254 -11.17 -8.84 -2.17
C GLY A 254 -12.37 -8.10 -1.56
N THR A 255 -12.18 -7.46 -0.40
CA THR A 255 -13.23 -6.65 0.25
C THR A 255 -13.59 -5.43 -0.60
N TRP A 256 -12.60 -4.77 -1.22
CA TRP A 256 -12.83 -3.62 -2.07
C TRP A 256 -13.58 -3.99 -3.35
N ALA A 257 -13.23 -5.12 -3.97
CA ALA A 257 -13.85 -5.60 -5.19
C ALA A 257 -15.33 -5.96 -5.00
N LEU A 258 -15.72 -6.54 -3.86
CA LEU A 258 -17.10 -6.92 -3.57
C LEU A 258 -17.94 -5.83 -2.91
N PHE A 259 -17.37 -4.65 -2.61
CA PHE A 259 -18.10 -3.58 -1.91
C PHE A 259 -19.32 -3.10 -2.70
N ILE A 260 -19.15 -2.82 -3.99
CA ILE A 260 -20.23 -2.33 -4.86
C ILE A 260 -21.31 -3.42 -5.04
N ASN A 261 -20.88 -4.66 -5.30
CA ASN A 261 -21.79 -5.80 -5.44
C ASN A 261 -22.63 -6.02 -4.16
N TYR A 262 -22.01 -5.87 -2.98
CA TYR A 262 -22.71 -5.98 -1.71
C TYR A 262 -23.78 -4.88 -1.55
N GLY A 263 -23.46 -3.63 -1.94
CA GLY A 263 -24.42 -2.53 -1.95
C GLY A 263 -25.61 -2.78 -2.89
N HIS A 264 -25.36 -3.37 -4.05
CA HIS A 264 -26.41 -3.72 -5.00
C HIS A 264 -27.31 -4.87 -4.48
N GLU A 265 -26.73 -6.00 -4.06
CA GLU A 265 -27.50 -7.21 -3.70
C GLU A 265 -28.20 -7.12 -2.33
N ILE A 266 -27.57 -6.51 -1.32
CA ILE A 266 -28.11 -6.52 0.06
C ILE A 266 -28.87 -5.24 0.38
N MET A 267 -28.39 -4.08 -0.12
CA MET A 267 -29.01 -2.79 0.17
C MET A 267 -29.97 -2.32 -0.93
N GLY A 268 -29.92 -2.93 -2.13
CA GLY A 268 -30.71 -2.50 -3.28
C GLY A 268 -30.28 -1.12 -3.82
N TYR A 269 -29.04 -0.70 -3.54
CA TYR A 269 -28.51 0.56 -4.05
C TYR A 269 -28.15 0.46 -5.52
N THR A 270 -28.27 1.57 -6.23
CA THR A 270 -27.73 1.69 -7.59
C THR A 270 -26.20 1.67 -7.54
N ASP A 271 -25.55 1.23 -8.62
CA ASP A 271 -24.08 1.23 -8.74
C ASP A 271 -23.47 2.61 -8.45
N GLU A 272 -24.17 3.67 -8.85
CA GLU A 272 -23.76 5.05 -8.60
C GLU A 272 -23.82 5.40 -7.10
N GLN A 273 -24.91 5.03 -6.42
CA GLN A 273 -25.04 5.24 -4.97
C GLN A 273 -23.99 4.41 -4.20
N ALA A 274 -23.81 3.14 -4.55
CA ALA A 274 -22.79 2.28 -3.95
C ALA A 274 -21.38 2.83 -4.18
N GLY A 275 -21.10 3.35 -5.38
CA GLY A 275 -19.85 4.04 -5.70
C GLY A 275 -19.62 5.29 -4.85
N TYR A 276 -20.65 6.11 -4.61
CA TYR A 276 -20.56 7.26 -3.71
C TYR A 276 -20.25 6.85 -2.27
N TYR A 277 -20.95 5.83 -1.74
CA TYR A 277 -20.66 5.31 -0.40
C TYR A 277 -19.24 4.73 -0.30
N MET A 278 -18.75 4.07 -1.35
CA MET A 278 -17.38 3.57 -1.42
C MET A 278 -16.35 4.72 -1.40
N GLY A 279 -16.56 5.72 -2.25
CA GLY A 279 -15.63 6.84 -2.40
C GLY A 279 -15.56 7.72 -1.15
N PHE A 280 -16.71 8.03 -0.53
CA PHE A 280 -16.76 8.97 0.58
C PHE A 280 -16.67 8.26 1.95
N PHE A 281 -17.58 7.33 2.24
CA PHE A 281 -17.68 6.73 3.57
C PHE A 281 -16.68 5.59 3.79
N PHE A 282 -16.49 4.71 2.80
CA PHE A 282 -15.60 3.56 2.95
C PHE A 282 -14.12 3.98 2.96
N MET A 283 -13.71 4.87 2.05
CA MET A 283 -12.36 5.46 2.10
C MET A 283 -12.19 6.47 3.24
N GLY A 284 -13.24 7.23 3.59
CA GLY A 284 -13.23 8.09 4.77
C GLY A 284 -13.02 7.32 6.07
N ALA A 285 -13.64 6.14 6.20
CA ALA A 285 -13.43 5.24 7.34
C ALA A 285 -11.98 4.74 7.41
N MET A 286 -11.35 4.44 6.26
CA MET A 286 -9.92 4.10 6.20
C MET A 286 -9.04 5.25 6.69
N LEU A 287 -9.31 6.49 6.24
CA LEU A 287 -8.57 7.68 6.64
C LEU A 287 -8.73 7.94 8.15
N ALA A 288 -9.96 7.90 8.65
CA ALA A 288 -10.26 8.04 10.07
C ALA A 288 -9.56 6.96 10.90
N GLY A 289 -9.58 5.72 10.43
CA GLY A 289 -8.89 4.58 11.03
C GLY A 289 -7.38 4.79 11.12
N ARG A 290 -6.74 5.32 10.06
CA ARG A 290 -5.32 5.65 10.07
C ARG A 290 -4.99 6.77 11.04
N ILE A 291 -5.77 7.86 11.07
CA ILE A 291 -5.55 8.99 11.99
C ILE A 291 -5.69 8.51 13.45
N ILE A 292 -6.81 7.86 13.76
CA ILE A 292 -7.12 7.38 15.11
C ILE A 292 -6.12 6.30 15.52
N GLY A 293 -5.83 5.34 14.65
CA GLY A 293 -4.87 4.27 14.91
C GLY A 293 -3.45 4.79 15.14
N THR A 294 -2.98 5.75 14.34
CA THR A 294 -1.67 6.39 14.54
C THR A 294 -1.62 7.12 15.88
N PHE A 295 -2.69 7.81 16.28
CA PHE A 295 -2.78 8.43 17.59
C PHE A 295 -2.80 7.40 18.73
N LEU A 296 -3.54 6.30 18.58
CA LEU A 296 -3.60 5.20 19.56
C LEU A 296 -2.25 4.52 19.74
N MET A 297 -1.40 4.45 18.72
CA MET A 297 -0.03 3.92 18.83
C MET A 297 0.84 4.72 19.81
N ARG A 298 0.45 5.93 20.20
CA ARG A 298 1.11 6.70 21.27
C ARG A 298 0.90 6.11 22.66
N PHE A 299 -0.21 5.39 22.86
CA PHE A 299 -0.63 4.85 24.14
C PHE A 299 -0.56 3.32 24.18
N VAL A 300 -0.82 2.67 23.04
CA VAL A 300 -0.89 1.21 22.91
C VAL A 300 0.26 0.74 22.03
N ALA A 301 0.89 -0.38 22.41
CA ALA A 301 1.95 -0.98 21.62
C ALA A 301 1.41 -1.41 20.23
N PRO A 302 2.14 -1.15 19.12
CA PRO A 302 1.65 -1.42 17.76
C PRO A 302 1.19 -2.86 17.51
N ASN A 303 1.83 -3.84 18.14
CA ASN A 303 1.47 -5.25 18.04
C ASN A 303 0.12 -5.58 18.69
N LYS A 304 -0.17 -4.97 19.86
CA LYS A 304 -1.47 -5.12 20.54
C LYS A 304 -2.57 -4.44 19.75
N LEU A 305 -2.27 -3.27 19.20
CA LEU A 305 -3.20 -2.53 18.36
C LEU A 305 -3.54 -3.29 17.07
N LEU A 306 -2.53 -3.87 16.41
CA LEU A 306 -2.72 -4.75 15.25
C LEU A 306 -3.61 -5.96 15.59
N ALA A 307 -3.34 -6.63 16.71
CA ALA A 307 -4.13 -7.78 17.14
C ALA A 307 -5.58 -7.38 17.47
N SER A 308 -5.81 -6.27 18.18
CA SER A 308 -7.17 -5.81 18.48
C SER A 308 -7.94 -5.40 17.22
N PHE A 309 -7.28 -4.76 16.26
CA PHE A 309 -7.90 -4.38 14.98
C PHE A 309 -8.20 -5.62 14.13
N ALA A 310 -7.35 -6.66 14.18
CA ALA A 310 -7.63 -7.94 13.52
C ALA A 310 -8.86 -8.64 14.10
N VAL A 311 -9.02 -8.65 15.43
CA VAL A 311 -10.25 -9.17 16.08
C VAL A 311 -11.47 -8.34 15.68
N GLY A 312 -11.34 -7.01 15.66
CA GLY A 312 -12.38 -6.11 15.17
C GLY A 312 -12.83 -6.46 13.76
N ASN A 313 -11.88 -6.68 12.85
CA ASN A 313 -12.18 -7.09 11.48
C ASN A 313 -12.87 -8.45 11.38
N VAL A 314 -12.45 -9.44 12.18
CA VAL A 314 -13.15 -10.74 12.23
C VAL A 314 -14.60 -10.56 12.65
N LEU A 315 -14.86 -9.77 13.70
CA LEU A 315 -16.22 -9.49 14.16
C LEU A 315 -17.04 -8.76 13.11
N MET A 316 -16.48 -7.73 12.46
CA MET A 316 -17.17 -7.00 11.40
C MET A 316 -17.48 -7.93 10.22
N CYS A 317 -16.55 -8.77 9.78
CA CYS A 317 -16.79 -9.75 8.71
C CYS A 317 -17.93 -10.72 9.05
N ILE A 318 -18.02 -11.20 10.30
CA ILE A 318 -19.13 -12.06 10.74
C ILE A 318 -20.45 -11.32 10.64
N ILE A 319 -20.51 -10.06 11.08
CA ILE A 319 -21.72 -9.21 11.01
C ILE A 319 -22.10 -8.91 9.55
N VAL A 320 -21.12 -8.62 8.69
CA VAL A 320 -21.34 -8.41 7.25
C VAL A 320 -21.96 -9.66 6.63
N ALA A 321 -21.44 -10.84 6.98
CA ALA A 321 -21.93 -12.09 6.44
C ALA A 321 -23.37 -12.45 6.87
N GLN A 322 -23.90 -11.83 7.94
CA GLN A 322 -25.30 -12.04 8.33
C GLN A 322 -26.31 -11.31 7.42
N GLY A 323 -25.88 -10.38 6.57
CA GLY A 323 -26.77 -9.72 5.61
C GLY A 323 -27.92 -8.91 6.23
N MET A 324 -27.77 -8.40 7.45
CA MET A 324 -28.78 -7.66 8.23
C MET A 324 -28.99 -6.22 7.72
N GLY A 325 -29.00 -6.01 6.40
CA GLY A 325 -29.20 -4.71 5.74
C GLY A 325 -28.21 -3.64 6.24
N MET A 326 -28.75 -2.54 6.79
CA MET A 326 -27.98 -1.38 7.28
C MET A 326 -26.89 -1.74 8.29
N VAL A 327 -27.14 -2.68 9.20
CA VAL A 327 -26.16 -3.07 10.23
C VAL A 327 -24.94 -3.70 9.58
N SER A 328 -25.16 -4.60 8.61
CA SER A 328 -24.08 -5.24 7.87
C SER A 328 -23.38 -4.27 6.91
N PHE A 329 -24.09 -3.28 6.36
CA PHE A 329 -23.46 -2.22 5.56
C PHE A 329 -22.56 -1.30 6.40
N ILE A 330 -23.00 -0.90 7.60
CA ILE A 330 -22.15 -0.13 8.52
C ILE A 330 -20.95 -0.97 8.97
N ALA A 331 -21.16 -2.27 9.24
CA ALA A 331 -20.06 -3.18 9.56
C ALA A 331 -19.05 -3.26 8.41
N LEU A 332 -19.50 -3.28 7.15
CA LEU A 332 -18.64 -3.26 5.97
C LEU A 332 -17.79 -1.98 5.90
N LEU A 333 -18.37 -0.82 6.21
CA LEU A 333 -17.62 0.43 6.33
C LEU A 333 -16.55 0.35 7.44
N MET A 334 -16.90 -0.25 8.57
CA MET A 334 -16.00 -0.44 9.70
C MET A 334 -14.88 -1.46 9.42
N VAL A 335 -15.07 -2.42 8.50
CA VAL A 335 -13.97 -3.31 8.06
C VAL A 335 -12.80 -2.47 7.55
N ASN A 336 -13.06 -1.44 6.75
CA ASN A 336 -11.98 -0.60 6.21
C ASN A 336 -11.33 0.27 7.30
N PHE A 337 -12.11 0.71 8.29
CA PHE A 337 -11.58 1.40 9.47
C PHE A 337 -10.54 0.56 10.23
N PHE A 338 -10.86 -0.70 10.53
CA PHE A 338 -9.93 -1.59 11.24
C PHE A 338 -8.80 -2.10 10.33
N PHE A 339 -9.02 -2.18 9.02
CA PHE A 339 -7.98 -2.55 8.06
C PHE A 339 -6.87 -1.49 7.95
N SER A 340 -7.24 -0.22 8.13
CA SER A 340 -6.45 0.97 7.85
C SER A 340 -4.97 0.97 8.32
N ILE A 341 -4.68 0.43 9.51
CA ILE A 341 -3.34 0.39 10.12
C ILE A 341 -2.58 -0.91 9.90
N MET A 342 -3.23 -1.94 9.34
CA MET A 342 -2.65 -3.29 9.30
C MET A 342 -1.41 -3.34 8.42
N PHE A 343 -1.50 -2.85 7.18
CA PHE A 343 -0.39 -2.82 6.22
C PHE A 343 0.87 -2.14 6.80
N PRO A 344 0.83 -0.85 7.22
CA PRO A 344 2.02 -0.18 7.75
C PRO A 344 2.56 -0.79 9.04
N THR A 345 1.68 -1.32 9.90
CA THR A 345 2.09 -1.93 11.18
C THR A 345 2.73 -3.30 10.97
N ILE A 346 2.20 -4.13 10.06
CA ILE A 346 2.82 -5.41 9.68
C ILE A 346 4.20 -5.15 9.09
N PHE A 347 4.29 -4.18 8.18
CA PHE A 347 5.56 -3.80 7.55
C PHE A 347 6.59 -3.34 8.58
N SER A 348 6.21 -2.42 9.47
CA SER A 348 7.08 -1.89 10.50
C SER A 348 7.54 -2.97 11.49
N LEU A 349 6.61 -3.82 11.98
CA LEU A 349 6.94 -4.93 12.88
C LEU A 349 7.83 -5.97 12.21
N GLY A 350 7.61 -6.23 10.91
CA GLY A 350 8.41 -7.16 10.11
C GLY A 350 9.84 -6.68 9.86
N LEU A 351 10.08 -5.35 9.88
CA LEU A 351 11.39 -4.75 9.65
C LEU A 351 12.22 -4.52 10.93
N LYS A 352 11.67 -4.75 12.12
CA LYS A 352 12.36 -4.48 13.38
C LYS A 352 13.50 -5.46 13.63
N ASN A 353 14.64 -4.92 14.09
CA ASN A 353 15.81 -5.65 14.56
C ASN A 353 16.49 -6.54 13.49
N LEU A 354 16.43 -6.10 12.23
CA LEU A 354 17.05 -6.78 11.08
C LEU A 354 18.33 -6.09 10.57
N GLY A 355 18.66 -4.90 11.10
CA GLY A 355 19.83 -4.12 10.71
C GLY A 355 20.11 -4.06 9.21
N SER A 356 21.29 -4.52 8.78
CA SER A 356 21.71 -4.47 7.37
C SER A 356 20.83 -5.32 6.44
N LYS A 357 20.01 -6.24 6.98
CA LYS A 357 19.07 -7.06 6.22
C LYS A 357 17.70 -6.39 6.00
N THR A 358 17.43 -5.26 6.64
CA THR A 358 16.15 -4.51 6.56
C THR A 358 15.73 -4.22 5.11
N GLN A 359 16.70 -3.88 4.26
CA GLN A 359 16.47 -3.57 2.86
C GLN A 359 15.93 -4.76 2.06
N PHE A 360 16.56 -5.92 2.25
CA PHE A 360 16.17 -7.16 1.58
C PHE A 360 14.87 -7.71 2.19
N ALA A 361 14.65 -7.49 3.48
CA ALA A 361 13.40 -7.82 4.15
C ALA A 361 12.22 -7.04 3.59
N SER A 362 12.39 -5.73 3.40
CA SER A 362 11.38 -4.84 2.83
C SER A 362 10.88 -5.32 1.46
N SER A 363 11.79 -5.82 0.62
CA SER A 363 11.47 -6.40 -0.68
C SER A 363 10.52 -7.58 -0.61
N PHE A 364 10.80 -8.56 0.25
CA PHE A 364 9.93 -9.74 0.36
C PHE A 364 8.59 -9.42 1.00
N ILE A 365 8.54 -8.46 1.94
CA ILE A 365 7.27 -8.01 2.50
C ILE A 365 6.46 -7.31 1.39
N SER A 366 7.09 -6.47 0.56
CA SER A 366 6.46 -5.84 -0.61
C SER A 366 5.96 -6.86 -1.65
N MET A 367 6.71 -7.95 -1.89
CA MET A 367 6.24 -9.05 -2.75
C MET A 367 4.97 -9.72 -2.23
N GLY A 368 4.65 -9.60 -0.93
CA GLY A 368 3.38 -10.05 -0.36
C GLY A 368 2.17 -9.40 -1.04
N VAL A 369 2.31 -8.23 -1.67
CA VAL A 369 1.23 -7.55 -2.41
C VAL A 369 0.62 -8.42 -3.52
N VAL A 370 1.37 -9.41 -4.03
CA VAL A 370 0.87 -10.43 -4.98
C VAL A 370 -0.37 -11.17 -4.47
N GLY A 371 -0.59 -11.26 -3.15
CA GLY A 371 -1.80 -11.83 -2.55
C GLY A 371 -3.10 -11.14 -3.00
N GLY A 372 -3.00 -9.87 -3.41
CA GLY A 372 -4.10 -9.09 -3.97
C GLY A 372 -4.63 -9.61 -5.31
N ALA A 373 -3.88 -10.44 -6.04
CA ALA A 373 -4.37 -11.06 -7.28
C ALA A 373 -5.15 -12.36 -7.04
N LEU A 374 -4.80 -13.09 -5.98
CA LEU A 374 -5.31 -14.45 -5.75
C LEU A 374 -6.59 -14.45 -4.91
N PHE A 375 -6.62 -13.66 -3.85
CA PHE A 375 -7.75 -13.64 -2.92
C PHE A 375 -9.07 -13.12 -3.50
N PRO A 376 -9.08 -12.08 -4.36
CA PRO A 376 -10.32 -11.65 -5.00
C PRO A 376 -10.97 -12.73 -5.86
N LEU A 377 -10.18 -13.62 -6.48
CA LEU A 377 -10.71 -14.74 -7.25
C LEU A 377 -11.44 -15.75 -6.36
N ILE A 378 -10.85 -16.04 -5.19
CA ILE A 378 -11.47 -16.93 -4.20
C ILE A 378 -12.75 -16.30 -3.66
N MET A 379 -12.72 -15.01 -3.31
CA MET A 379 -13.90 -14.30 -2.82
C MET A 379 -15.00 -14.18 -3.88
N GLY A 380 -14.64 -13.94 -5.14
CA GLY A 380 -15.57 -13.92 -6.27
C GLY A 380 -16.24 -15.27 -6.49
N PHE A 381 -15.45 -16.36 -6.48
CA PHE A 381 -15.99 -17.72 -6.58
C PHE A 381 -16.99 -18.04 -5.45
N VAL A 382 -16.67 -17.68 -4.21
CA VAL A 382 -17.60 -17.86 -3.07
C VAL A 382 -18.85 -16.98 -3.23
N ALA A 383 -18.70 -15.75 -3.74
CA ALA A 383 -19.82 -14.85 -3.99
C ALA A 383 -20.79 -15.43 -5.05
N ASP A 384 -20.26 -15.99 -6.15
CA ASP A 384 -21.07 -16.57 -7.22
C ASP A 384 -21.88 -17.80 -6.77
N HIS A 385 -21.33 -18.62 -5.87
CA HIS A 385 -21.96 -19.87 -5.43
C HIS A 385 -22.78 -19.75 -4.15
N HIS A 386 -22.42 -18.83 -3.25
CA HIS A 386 -23.01 -18.72 -1.91
C HIS A 386 -23.53 -17.32 -1.58
N GLY A 387 -23.47 -16.37 -2.52
CA GLY A 387 -23.92 -14.98 -2.36
C GLY A 387 -22.83 -14.06 -1.79
N VAL A 388 -22.92 -12.77 -2.11
CA VAL A 388 -21.87 -11.77 -1.79
C VAL A 388 -21.67 -11.60 -0.28
N ALA A 389 -22.72 -11.73 0.54
CA ALA A 389 -22.59 -11.65 2.00
C ALA A 389 -21.70 -12.78 2.56
N ASN A 390 -21.87 -14.01 2.09
CA ASN A 390 -21.10 -15.17 2.55
C ASN A 390 -19.63 -15.11 2.10
N ALA A 391 -19.32 -14.39 1.02
CA ALA A 391 -17.94 -14.17 0.60
C ALA A 391 -17.07 -13.51 1.69
N TYR A 392 -17.69 -12.72 2.59
CA TYR A 392 -17.01 -12.07 3.72
C TYR A 392 -16.61 -13.02 4.86
N TYR A 393 -16.97 -14.32 4.80
CA TYR A 393 -16.32 -15.33 5.64
C TYR A 393 -14.87 -15.60 5.21
N THR A 394 -14.53 -15.41 3.94
CA THR A 394 -13.19 -15.71 3.40
C THR A 394 -12.08 -14.84 4.02
N PRO A 395 -12.24 -13.50 4.15
CA PRO A 395 -11.26 -12.64 4.82
C PRO A 395 -10.99 -12.99 6.28
N ILE A 396 -11.88 -13.72 6.97
CA ILE A 396 -11.68 -14.09 8.38
C ILE A 396 -10.40 -14.92 8.53
N ILE A 397 -10.12 -15.82 7.59
CA ILE A 397 -8.89 -16.63 7.61
C ILE A 397 -7.67 -15.72 7.53
N CYS A 398 -7.71 -14.69 6.68
CA CYS A 398 -6.65 -13.69 6.56
C CYS A 398 -6.44 -12.93 7.86
N TYR A 399 -7.52 -12.44 8.48
CA TYR A 399 -7.44 -11.68 9.74
C TYR A 399 -7.00 -12.53 10.91
N VAL A 400 -7.33 -13.84 10.94
CA VAL A 400 -6.81 -14.78 11.95
C VAL A 400 -5.29 -14.94 11.82
N ILE A 401 -4.75 -15.00 10.60
CA ILE A 401 -3.30 -15.07 10.38
C ILE A 401 -2.62 -13.76 10.83
N ILE A 402 -3.22 -12.60 10.52
CA ILE A 402 -2.74 -11.28 10.97
C ILE A 402 -2.78 -11.18 12.50
N PHE A 403 -3.84 -11.69 13.14
CA PHE A 403 -3.96 -11.76 14.60
C PHE A 403 -2.85 -12.62 15.21
N MET A 404 -2.61 -13.82 14.67
CA MET A 404 -1.54 -14.70 15.13
C MET A 404 -0.17 -14.01 15.03
N PHE A 405 0.07 -13.27 13.94
CA PHE A 405 1.26 -12.47 13.78
C PHE A 405 1.39 -11.40 14.88
N GLY A 406 0.38 -10.56 15.07
CA GLY A 406 0.38 -9.49 16.06
C GLY A 406 0.46 -9.97 17.52
N TYR A 407 -0.15 -11.11 17.84
CA TYR A 407 -0.19 -11.67 19.20
C TYR A 407 1.06 -12.46 19.56
N LYS A 408 1.50 -13.38 18.69
CA LYS A 408 2.51 -14.41 19.03
C LYS A 408 3.82 -14.28 18.28
N PHE A 409 3.79 -13.90 17.00
CA PHE A 409 4.96 -13.96 16.13
C PHE A 409 5.66 -12.61 15.91
N TYR A 410 5.14 -11.51 16.48
CA TYR A 410 5.75 -10.19 16.38
C TYR A 410 7.12 -10.07 17.06
N LYS A 411 7.46 -10.95 18.01
CA LYS A 411 8.73 -10.90 18.76
C LYS A 411 9.86 -11.57 18.00
N VAL A 412 11.02 -10.92 18.00
CA VAL A 412 12.29 -11.59 17.70
C VAL A 412 12.54 -12.61 18.81
N LYS A 413 12.35 -13.90 18.49
CA LYS A 413 12.71 -14.97 19.44
C LYS A 413 14.23 -15.10 19.50
N HIS A 414 14.81 -14.66 20.60
CA HIS A 414 16.16 -15.03 21.02
C HIS A 414 16.10 -16.48 21.52
N HIS A 415 16.51 -17.41 20.66
CA HIS A 415 16.95 -18.73 21.07
C HIS A 415 18.37 -18.91 20.58
#